data_AF-A0A6G3T7T0-F1
#
_entry.id   AF-A0A6G3T7T0-F1
#
_cell.length_a   1.000
_cell.length_b   1.000
_cell.length_c   1.000
_cell.angle_alpha   90.00
_cell.angle_beta   90.00
_cell.angle_gamma   90.00
#
_symmetry.space_group_name_H-M   'P 1'
#
loop_
_entity.id
_entity.type
_entity.pdbx_description
1 polymer ?
#
loop_
_entity_poly.entity_id
_entity_poly.type
_entity_poly.pdbx_seq_one_letter_code
_entity_poly.pdbx_strand_id
1 'polypeptide(L)'
;MATCPPYPTHVHRHTHWWQRAWVRYGALITLLALSGLVILALVREQTGTQGFLVGLGLAVLPVPLLIAAFRWLDRVDPGPWRNLLFCFAWGACAAALIAIVANSFATRWIATATADPASADTLGATVIAPVVEESAKAAAVLLVFLFRRRDFTGIVDGVVVAGVTATGFAFTENILYLGTAFGTDQLTGDSGIASVTAATFFVRVVMSPFAHPLFTVLTGIGFGIAALSTGRHRLRRALLPLAGLLLAMGMHALWNGSAAFGEYGFFAVYAAFMVPSFGLLTWLVIWTRQRELGTVRAELPAYVMAGWLTPAEPYALGSMRARRIARQYARRHAGKEGARAVARYEACATSVAFLRRRGRRGRAGADFAVQERALLDALWHLRDLARPALEHAARATAPPPVPSWAYPYGGTHGAYGTHGAYGLRAASGPHAPQVPYATQAPHYPYVPPYQPYAPPGPHRP
;
A
#
# COMPACT_ATOMS: atom_id res chain seq x y z
N MET A 1 27.12 54.77 8.16
CA MET A 1 27.36 53.99 6.93
C MET A 1 27.44 52.52 7.32
N ALA A 2 26.39 51.74 7.04
CA ALA A 2 26.34 50.31 7.31
C ALA A 2 26.57 49.54 6.00
N THR A 3 27.58 48.67 5.98
CA THR A 3 28.00 47.86 4.83
C THR A 3 27.15 46.59 4.70
N CYS A 4 26.58 46.35 3.53
CA CYS A 4 25.90 45.10 3.17
C CYS A 4 26.85 43.88 3.23
N PRO A 5 26.38 42.70 3.64
CA PRO A 5 27.13 41.46 3.49
C PRO A 5 27.08 40.95 2.02
N PRO A 6 28.13 40.24 1.54
CA PRO A 6 28.22 39.78 0.17
C PRO A 6 27.31 38.58 -0.11
N TYR A 7 26.88 38.51 -1.37
CA TYR A 7 26.06 37.46 -2.00
C TYR A 7 26.55 36.03 -1.67
N PRO A 8 25.65 35.04 -1.47
CA PRO A 8 26.06 33.65 -1.32
C PRO A 8 26.61 33.11 -2.65
N THR A 9 27.89 32.76 -2.68
CA THR A 9 28.51 32.01 -3.77
C THR A 9 27.90 30.61 -3.85
N HIS A 10 27.22 30.30 -4.95
CA HIS A 10 26.77 28.95 -5.26
C HIS A 10 27.98 28.03 -5.44
N VAL A 11 28.30 27.24 -4.42
CA VAL A 11 29.27 26.15 -4.54
C VAL A 11 28.66 25.10 -5.45
N HIS A 12 29.10 25.04 -6.71
CA HIS A 12 28.83 23.92 -7.61
C HIS A 12 29.45 22.66 -7.00
N ARG A 13 28.68 21.89 -6.23
CA ARG A 13 29.07 20.53 -5.87
C ARG A 13 29.19 19.72 -7.17
N HIS A 14 30.42 19.45 -7.59
CA HIS A 14 30.68 18.44 -8.61
C HIS A 14 30.07 17.12 -8.14
N THR A 15 28.96 16.71 -8.76
CA THR A 15 28.41 15.38 -8.53
C THR A 15 29.45 14.38 -9.02
N HIS A 16 30.03 13.60 -8.12
CA HIS A 16 30.95 12.52 -8.49
C HIS A 16 30.31 11.63 -9.57
N TRP A 17 31.11 11.11 -10.49
CA TRP A 17 30.61 10.35 -11.65
C TRP A 17 29.70 9.17 -11.25
N TRP A 18 29.95 8.52 -10.11
CA TRP A 18 29.11 7.45 -9.52
C TRP A 18 27.75 7.92 -8.98
N GLN A 19 27.54 9.23 -8.83
CA GLN A 19 26.26 9.81 -8.44
C GLN A 19 25.33 10.06 -9.63
N ARG A 20 25.84 9.93 -10.86
CA ARG A 20 25.02 10.07 -12.07
C ARG A 20 23.98 8.95 -12.12
N ALA A 21 22.75 9.32 -12.47
CA ALA A 21 21.61 8.39 -12.48
C ALA A 21 21.86 7.16 -13.37
N TRP A 22 22.47 7.35 -14.54
CA TRP A 22 22.78 6.26 -15.47
C TRP A 22 23.79 5.25 -14.91
N VAL A 23 24.78 5.68 -14.13
CA VAL A 23 25.76 4.77 -13.49
C VAL A 23 25.06 3.92 -12.44
N ARG A 24 24.20 4.53 -11.62
CA ARG A 24 23.45 3.81 -10.57
C ARG A 24 22.47 2.80 -11.15
N TYR A 25 21.71 3.19 -12.16
CA TYR A 25 20.78 2.27 -12.83
C TYR A 25 21.53 1.19 -13.63
N GLY A 26 22.61 1.55 -14.32
CA GLY A 26 23.46 0.62 -15.03
C GLY A 26 24.05 -0.45 -14.10
N ALA A 27 24.70 -0.02 -13.02
CA ALA A 27 25.26 -0.94 -12.02
C ALA A 27 24.21 -1.87 -11.41
N LEU A 28 23.03 -1.35 -11.08
CA LEU A 28 21.94 -2.15 -10.53
C LEU A 28 21.40 -3.17 -11.55
N ILE A 29 21.20 -2.76 -12.80
CA ILE A 29 20.73 -3.65 -13.88
C ILE A 29 21.78 -4.74 -14.13
N THR A 30 23.05 -4.38 -14.23
CA THR A 30 24.15 -5.34 -14.41
C THR A 30 24.22 -6.32 -13.24
N LEU A 31 24.13 -5.84 -12.00
CA LEU A 31 24.09 -6.71 -10.82
C LEU A 31 22.93 -7.71 -10.90
N LEU A 32 21.71 -7.23 -11.14
CA LEU A 32 20.54 -8.10 -11.21
C LEU A 32 20.59 -9.08 -12.39
N ALA A 33 21.11 -8.64 -13.55
CA ALA A 33 21.28 -9.49 -14.72
C ALA A 33 22.33 -10.58 -14.46
N LEU A 34 23.48 -10.24 -13.88
CA LEU A 34 24.51 -11.21 -13.51
C LEU A 34 23.98 -12.19 -12.45
N SER A 35 23.31 -11.70 -11.40
CA SER A 35 22.67 -12.57 -10.41
C SER A 35 21.63 -13.49 -11.05
N GLY A 36 20.85 -12.98 -12.01
CA GLY A 36 19.89 -13.75 -12.79
C GLY A 36 20.55 -14.85 -13.63
N LEU A 37 21.65 -14.55 -14.30
CA LEU A 37 22.39 -15.55 -15.09
C LEU A 37 22.99 -16.63 -14.19
N VAL A 38 23.60 -16.25 -13.07
CA VAL A 38 24.17 -17.18 -12.10
C VAL A 38 23.09 -18.09 -11.51
N ILE A 39 21.95 -17.53 -11.09
CA ILE A 39 20.88 -18.35 -10.49
C ILE A 39 20.28 -19.32 -11.50
N LEU A 40 20.07 -18.90 -12.75
CA LEU A 40 19.57 -19.77 -13.81
C LEU A 40 20.57 -20.89 -14.12
N ALA A 41 21.88 -20.60 -14.12
CA ALA A 41 22.91 -21.61 -14.30
C ALA A 41 22.92 -22.63 -13.15
N LEU A 42 22.88 -22.16 -11.90
CA LEU A 42 22.85 -23.02 -10.71
C LEU A 42 21.61 -23.91 -10.67
N VAL A 43 20.42 -23.36 -10.93
CA VAL A 43 19.18 -24.15 -10.94
C VAL A 43 19.21 -25.17 -12.06
N ARG A 44 19.67 -24.79 -13.27
CA ARG A 44 19.82 -25.74 -14.39
C ARG A 44 20.80 -26.87 -14.07
N GLU A 45 21.90 -26.57 -13.37
CA GLU A 45 22.87 -27.57 -12.95
C GLU A 45 22.26 -28.56 -11.94
N GLN A 46 21.45 -28.07 -11.00
CA GLN A 46 20.80 -28.92 -9.99
C GLN A 46 19.63 -29.74 -10.53
N THR A 47 18.79 -29.18 -11.40
CA THR A 47 17.57 -29.84 -11.88
C THR A 47 17.73 -30.56 -13.23
N GLY A 48 18.88 -30.37 -13.88
CA GLY A 48 19.06 -30.69 -15.30
C GLY A 48 18.25 -29.77 -16.22
N THR A 49 18.45 -29.90 -17.53
CA THR A 49 17.84 -28.99 -18.53
C THR A 49 16.32 -29.22 -18.65
N GLN A 50 15.85 -30.47 -18.64
CA GLN A 50 14.41 -30.76 -18.72
C GLN A 50 13.66 -30.34 -17.45
N GLY A 51 14.18 -30.70 -16.27
CA GLY A 51 13.63 -30.28 -14.99
C GLY A 51 13.57 -28.75 -14.87
N PHE A 52 14.61 -28.05 -15.31
CA PHE A 52 14.62 -26.58 -15.35
C PHE A 52 13.50 -26.01 -16.21
N LEU A 53 13.28 -26.54 -17.42
CA LEU A 53 12.24 -26.04 -18.33
C LEU A 53 10.83 -26.31 -17.79
N VAL A 54 10.59 -27.50 -17.22
CA VAL A 54 9.31 -27.86 -16.60
C VAL A 54 9.06 -26.99 -15.37
N GLY A 55 10.04 -26.89 -14.48
CA GLY A 55 9.98 -26.05 -13.29
C GLY A 55 9.72 -24.58 -13.65
N LEU A 56 10.41 -24.06 -14.67
CA LEU A 56 10.20 -22.71 -15.19
C LEU A 56 8.76 -22.51 -15.70
N GLY A 57 8.26 -23.43 -16.52
CA GLY A 57 6.90 -23.35 -17.06
C GLY A 57 5.83 -23.34 -15.96
N LEU A 58 5.95 -24.21 -14.97
CA LEU A 58 5.01 -24.31 -13.86
C LEU A 58 5.12 -23.13 -12.88
N ALA A 59 6.34 -22.66 -12.59
CA ALA A 59 6.57 -21.56 -11.66
C ALA A 59 6.05 -20.20 -12.18
N VAL A 60 5.89 -20.03 -13.50
CA VAL A 60 5.29 -18.82 -14.09
C VAL A 60 3.80 -18.70 -13.75
N LEU A 61 3.06 -19.80 -13.60
CA LEU A 61 1.60 -19.78 -13.44
C LEU A 61 1.09 -18.91 -12.28
N PRO A 62 1.62 -18.97 -11.04
CA PRO A 62 1.14 -18.13 -9.94
C PRO A 62 1.54 -16.66 -10.08
N VAL A 63 2.59 -16.33 -10.84
CA VAL A 63 3.17 -14.97 -10.86
C VAL A 63 2.15 -13.91 -11.34
N PRO A 64 1.46 -14.05 -12.49
CA PRO A 64 0.44 -13.09 -12.92
C PRO A 64 -0.68 -12.90 -11.90
N LEU A 65 -1.12 -13.98 -11.25
CA LEU A 65 -2.18 -13.95 -10.24
C LEU A 65 -1.74 -13.13 -9.01
N LEU A 66 -0.54 -13.40 -8.49
CA LEU A 66 0.03 -12.71 -7.33
C LEU A 66 0.29 -11.23 -7.63
N ILE A 67 0.89 -10.92 -8.78
CA ILE A 67 1.10 -9.53 -9.22
C ILE A 67 -0.23 -8.81 -9.39
N ALA A 68 -1.25 -9.47 -9.96
CA ALA A 68 -2.59 -8.90 -10.10
C ALA A 68 -3.24 -8.64 -8.74
N ALA A 69 -3.06 -9.52 -7.76
CA ALA A 69 -3.58 -9.35 -6.39
C ALA A 69 -2.94 -8.13 -5.71
N PHE A 70 -1.60 -8.00 -5.73
CA PHE A 70 -0.92 -6.84 -5.16
C PHE A 70 -1.22 -5.54 -5.92
N ARG A 71 -1.37 -5.59 -7.25
CA ARG A 71 -1.81 -4.42 -8.04
C ARG A 71 -3.26 -4.03 -7.79
N TRP A 72 -4.12 -4.99 -7.48
CA TRP A 72 -5.50 -4.71 -7.09
C TRP A 72 -5.56 -4.02 -5.73
N LEU A 73 -4.67 -4.41 -4.83
CA LEU A 73 -4.47 -3.81 -3.51
C LEU A 73 -4.11 -2.32 -3.62
N ASP A 74 -3.11 -2.04 -4.47
CA ASP A 74 -2.51 -0.72 -4.71
C ASP A 74 -3.37 0.21 -5.59
N ARG A 75 -4.61 -0.16 -5.88
CA ARG A 75 -5.41 0.53 -6.92
C ARG A 75 -5.87 1.93 -6.50
N VAL A 76 -5.80 2.29 -5.22
CA VAL A 76 -6.27 3.60 -4.72
C VAL A 76 -5.30 4.72 -5.11
N ASP A 77 -3.99 4.47 -4.98
CA ASP A 77 -2.92 5.37 -5.38
C ASP A 77 -1.71 4.54 -5.87
N PRO A 78 -1.72 4.09 -7.13
CA PRO A 78 -0.77 3.09 -7.59
C PRO A 78 0.66 3.62 -7.65
N GLY A 79 1.55 2.95 -6.92
CA GLY A 79 2.98 3.23 -6.95
C GLY A 79 3.62 2.96 -8.33
N PRO A 80 4.77 3.59 -8.63
CA PRO A 80 5.38 3.53 -9.94
C PRO A 80 5.81 2.10 -10.30
N TRP A 81 5.45 1.66 -11.50
CA TRP A 81 5.75 0.31 -12.02
C TRP A 81 7.23 -0.09 -11.97
N ARG A 82 8.14 0.90 -12.07
CA ARG A 82 9.58 0.68 -11.98
C ARG A 82 9.99 0.11 -10.62
N ASN A 83 9.32 0.52 -9.53
CA ASN A 83 9.60 -0.02 -8.20
C ASN A 83 9.14 -1.48 -8.10
N LEU A 84 7.99 -1.84 -8.70
CA LEU A 84 7.54 -3.24 -8.73
C LEU A 84 8.47 -4.13 -9.55
N LEU A 85 8.90 -3.67 -10.72
CA LEU A 85 9.85 -4.42 -11.55
C LEU A 85 11.16 -4.65 -10.79
N PHE A 86 11.67 -3.61 -10.12
CA PHE A 86 12.84 -3.74 -9.25
C PHE A 86 12.61 -4.77 -8.14
N CYS A 87 11.48 -4.70 -7.43
CA CYS A 87 11.16 -5.62 -6.33
C CYS A 87 11.10 -7.07 -6.80
N PHE A 88 10.37 -7.32 -7.89
CA PHE A 88 10.27 -8.65 -8.48
C PHE A 88 11.65 -9.17 -8.94
N ALA A 89 12.41 -8.35 -9.66
CA ALA A 89 13.74 -8.73 -10.16
C ALA A 89 14.74 -8.96 -9.01
N TRP A 90 14.70 -8.13 -7.96
CA TRP A 90 15.50 -8.34 -6.76
C TRP A 90 15.15 -9.66 -6.08
N GLY A 91 13.86 -9.93 -5.88
CA GLY A 91 13.38 -11.19 -5.31
C GLY A 91 13.86 -12.39 -6.10
N ALA A 92 13.62 -12.38 -7.41
CA ALA A 92 13.91 -13.49 -8.31
C ALA A 92 15.41 -13.75 -8.53
N CYS A 93 16.23 -12.69 -8.51
CA CYS A 93 17.65 -12.79 -8.83
C CYS A 93 18.52 -12.67 -7.59
N ALA A 94 18.56 -11.48 -6.97
CA ALA A 94 19.50 -11.19 -5.89
C ALA A 94 19.14 -11.95 -4.60
N ALA A 95 17.88 -11.89 -4.15
CA ALA A 95 17.47 -12.54 -2.91
C ALA A 95 17.53 -14.06 -3.00
N ALA A 96 17.08 -14.65 -4.12
CA ALA A 96 17.19 -16.08 -4.38
C ALA A 96 18.65 -16.54 -4.42
N LEU A 97 19.55 -15.79 -5.09
CA LEU A 97 20.98 -16.11 -5.12
C LEU A 97 21.62 -16.04 -3.73
N ILE A 98 21.34 -14.98 -2.97
CA ILE A 98 21.82 -14.84 -1.59
C ILE A 98 21.36 -16.05 -0.76
N ALA A 99 20.09 -16.44 -0.87
CA ALA A 99 19.54 -17.57 -0.15
C ALA A 99 20.23 -18.88 -0.52
N ILE A 100 20.35 -19.21 -1.81
CA ILE A 100 21.02 -20.44 -2.25
C ILE A 100 22.47 -20.49 -1.76
N VAL A 101 23.23 -19.40 -1.92
CA VAL A 101 24.65 -19.36 -1.51
C VAL A 101 24.79 -19.49 0.01
N ALA A 102 23.99 -18.74 0.77
CA ALA A 102 24.07 -18.74 2.23
C ALA A 102 23.55 -20.06 2.83
N ASN A 103 22.46 -20.63 2.29
CA ASN A 103 21.97 -21.95 2.72
C ASN A 103 23.02 -23.03 2.43
N SER A 104 23.63 -23.02 1.24
CA SER A 104 24.72 -23.96 0.89
C SER A 104 25.95 -23.80 1.78
N PHE A 105 26.28 -22.57 2.17
CA PHE A 105 27.38 -22.32 3.11
C PHE A 105 27.03 -22.80 4.52
N ALA A 106 25.82 -22.54 4.99
CA ALA A 106 25.34 -22.97 6.30
C ALA A 106 25.35 -24.50 6.40
N THR A 107 24.79 -25.23 5.43
CA THR A 107 24.81 -26.70 5.41
C THR A 107 26.24 -27.25 5.47
N ARG A 108 27.17 -26.69 4.67
CA ARG A 108 28.58 -27.12 4.70
C ARG A 108 29.26 -26.82 6.03
N TRP A 109 29.07 -25.62 6.57
CA TRP A 109 29.64 -25.22 7.85
C TRP A 109 29.17 -26.15 8.97
N ILE A 110 27.86 -26.41 9.03
CA ILE A 110 27.26 -27.25 10.06
C ILE A 110 27.74 -28.70 9.91
N ALA A 111 27.78 -29.24 8.69
CA ALA A 111 28.32 -30.58 8.43
C ALA A 111 29.78 -30.73 8.89
N THR A 112 30.58 -29.66 8.85
CA THR A 112 31.97 -29.66 9.35
C THR A 112 32.10 -29.37 10.85
N ALA A 113 31.10 -28.77 11.49
CA ALA A 113 31.18 -28.27 12.87
C ALA A 113 30.44 -29.14 13.90
N THR A 114 29.57 -30.06 13.47
CA THR A 114 28.74 -30.89 14.36
C THR A 114 28.90 -32.39 14.08
N ALA A 115 28.87 -33.20 15.15
CA ALA A 115 29.00 -34.66 15.09
C ALA A 115 27.68 -35.39 14.72
N ASP A 116 26.57 -34.66 14.55
CA ASP A 116 25.27 -35.18 14.15
C ASP A 116 24.71 -34.39 12.94
N PRO A 117 24.85 -34.89 11.70
CA PRO A 117 24.39 -34.23 10.48
C PRO A 117 22.86 -34.06 10.38
N ALA A 118 22.06 -34.89 11.07
CA ALA A 118 20.61 -34.90 10.89
C ALA A 118 19.90 -33.77 11.68
N SER A 119 20.32 -33.52 12.93
CA SER A 119 19.81 -32.40 13.72
C SER A 119 20.25 -31.04 13.15
N ALA A 120 21.44 -31.01 12.57
CA ALA A 120 22.05 -29.92 11.82
C ALA A 120 21.23 -29.47 10.60
N ASP A 121 20.84 -30.40 9.73
CA ASP A 121 20.04 -30.11 8.54
C ASP A 121 18.66 -29.56 8.90
N THR A 122 18.08 -30.07 9.98
CA THR A 122 16.76 -29.64 10.46
C THR A 122 16.81 -28.20 10.97
N LEU A 123 17.80 -27.83 11.79
CA LEU A 123 17.97 -26.45 12.29
C LEU A 123 18.33 -25.46 11.17
N GLY A 124 19.16 -25.90 10.21
CA GLY A 124 19.52 -25.12 9.04
C GLY A 124 18.29 -24.75 8.20
N ALA A 125 17.46 -25.73 7.87
CA ALA A 125 16.27 -25.55 7.04
C ALA A 125 15.12 -24.82 7.76
N THR A 126 14.98 -25.01 9.07
CA THR A 126 13.84 -24.43 9.83
C THR A 126 14.11 -23.04 10.38
N VAL A 127 15.36 -22.66 10.67
CA VAL A 127 15.65 -21.36 11.29
C VAL A 127 16.58 -20.52 10.44
N ILE A 128 17.71 -21.07 10.00
CA ILE A 128 18.74 -20.30 9.29
C ILE A 128 18.24 -19.85 7.92
N ALA A 129 17.64 -20.77 7.15
CA ALA A 129 17.10 -20.45 5.83
C ALA A 129 16.05 -19.31 5.89
N PRO A 130 15.00 -19.38 6.72
CA PRO A 130 14.07 -18.26 6.90
C PRO A 130 14.72 -16.92 7.27
N VAL A 131 15.73 -16.93 8.14
CA VAL A 131 16.45 -15.71 8.53
C VAL A 131 17.17 -15.08 7.34
N VAL A 132 17.92 -15.88 6.59
CA VAL A 132 18.66 -15.42 5.41
C VAL A 132 17.70 -14.92 4.35
N GLU A 133 16.67 -15.69 4.05
CA GLU A 133 15.73 -15.40 2.97
C GLU A 133 14.90 -14.15 3.24
N GLU A 134 14.31 -14.03 4.43
CA GLU A 134 13.52 -12.85 4.77
C GLU A 134 14.40 -11.61 4.88
N SER A 135 15.65 -11.72 5.33
CA SER A 135 16.62 -10.61 5.31
C SER A 135 16.95 -10.16 3.89
N ALA A 136 17.20 -11.11 2.98
CA ALA A 136 17.53 -10.83 1.59
C ALA A 136 16.35 -10.18 0.85
N LYS A 137 15.12 -10.60 1.13
CA LYS A 137 13.88 -9.96 0.61
C LYS A 137 13.69 -8.57 1.23
N ALA A 138 13.89 -8.43 2.54
CA ALA A 138 13.76 -7.15 3.25
C ALA A 138 14.69 -6.06 2.71
N ALA A 139 15.86 -6.44 2.18
CA ALA A 139 16.78 -5.51 1.55
C ALA A 139 16.13 -4.74 0.38
N ALA A 140 15.28 -5.37 -0.44
CA ALA A 140 14.55 -4.65 -1.50
C ALA A 140 13.62 -3.58 -0.91
N VAL A 141 12.85 -3.96 0.11
CA VAL A 141 11.91 -3.06 0.81
C VAL A 141 12.66 -1.90 1.42
N LEU A 142 13.79 -2.16 2.06
CA LEU A 142 14.67 -1.15 2.64
C LEU A 142 15.20 -0.20 1.56
N LEU A 143 15.68 -0.72 0.42
CA LEU A 143 16.19 0.10 -0.69
C LEU A 143 15.10 1.03 -1.25
N VAL A 144 13.88 0.53 -1.45
CA VAL A 144 12.74 1.38 -1.85
C VAL A 144 12.43 2.41 -0.76
N PHE A 145 12.39 1.98 0.50
CA PHE A 145 12.12 2.87 1.62
C PHE A 145 13.18 3.98 1.80
N LEU A 146 14.45 3.73 1.46
CA LEU A 146 15.53 4.72 1.58
C LEU A 146 15.62 5.64 0.35
N PHE A 147 15.62 5.07 -0.86
CA PHE A 147 15.90 5.82 -2.09
C PHE A 147 14.64 6.31 -2.81
N ARG A 148 13.47 5.76 -2.50
CA ARG A 148 12.16 6.10 -3.09
C ARG A 148 11.15 6.51 -2.01
N ARG A 149 11.61 7.20 -0.95
CA ARG A 149 10.78 7.72 0.16
C ARG A 149 9.47 8.40 -0.26
N ARG A 150 9.46 9.06 -1.43
CA ARG A 150 8.28 9.76 -1.97
C ARG A 150 7.19 8.79 -2.45
N ASP A 151 7.59 7.61 -2.91
CA ASP A 151 6.72 6.56 -3.42
C ASP A 151 6.31 5.56 -2.31
N PHE A 152 6.76 5.79 -1.07
CA PHE A 152 6.53 4.92 0.08
C PHE A 152 5.87 5.72 1.20
N THR A 153 4.54 5.80 1.14
CA THR A 153 3.72 6.75 1.91
C THR A 153 2.87 6.08 2.99
N GLY A 154 2.62 4.77 2.89
CA GLY A 154 1.77 4.05 3.83
C GLY A 154 2.00 2.54 3.94
N ILE A 155 1.08 1.89 4.64
CA ILE A 155 1.09 0.45 4.89
C ILE A 155 0.86 -0.34 3.60
N VAL A 156 -0.06 0.13 2.74
CA VAL A 156 -0.38 -0.52 1.46
C VAL A 156 0.86 -0.58 0.56
N ASP A 157 1.61 0.53 0.45
CA ASP A 157 2.86 0.59 -0.33
C ASP A 157 3.87 -0.47 0.17
N GLY A 158 4.02 -0.56 1.50
CA GLY A 158 4.90 -1.55 2.13
C GLY A 158 4.49 -2.99 1.84
N VAL A 159 3.19 -3.30 1.95
CA VAL A 159 2.64 -4.62 1.61
C VAL A 159 2.87 -4.96 0.14
N VAL A 160 2.66 -4.01 -0.77
CA VAL A 160 2.81 -4.25 -2.21
C VAL A 160 4.27 -4.48 -2.59
N VAL A 161 5.18 -3.64 -2.11
CA VAL A 161 6.63 -3.76 -2.36
C VAL A 161 7.18 -5.08 -1.80
N ALA A 162 6.81 -5.41 -0.56
CA ALA A 162 7.23 -6.65 0.09
C ALA A 162 6.63 -7.89 -0.60
N GLY A 163 5.33 -7.87 -0.88
CA GLY A 163 4.62 -8.97 -1.53
C GLY A 163 5.17 -9.28 -2.93
N VAL A 164 5.44 -8.25 -3.74
CA VAL A 164 6.03 -8.41 -5.09
C VAL A 164 7.47 -8.92 -5.01
N THR A 165 8.25 -8.47 -4.02
CA THR A 165 9.60 -9.01 -3.78
C THR A 165 9.54 -10.50 -3.45
N ALA A 166 8.64 -10.88 -2.55
CA ALA A 166 8.45 -12.27 -2.15
C ALA A 166 7.91 -13.14 -3.29
N THR A 167 7.04 -12.60 -4.16
CA THR A 167 6.59 -13.28 -5.39
C THR A 167 7.76 -13.55 -6.33
N GLY A 168 8.68 -12.59 -6.49
CA GLY A 168 9.90 -12.82 -7.28
C GLY A 168 10.77 -13.92 -6.69
N PHE A 169 10.98 -13.93 -5.38
CA PHE A 169 11.73 -14.99 -4.71
C PHE A 169 11.06 -16.36 -4.87
N ALA A 170 9.76 -16.44 -4.58
CA ALA A 170 8.98 -17.67 -4.70
C ALA A 170 8.96 -18.20 -6.13
N PHE A 171 9.03 -17.33 -7.14
CA PHE A 171 9.17 -17.74 -8.54
C PHE A 171 10.42 -18.60 -8.73
N THR A 172 11.61 -18.09 -8.39
CA THR A 172 12.86 -18.82 -8.58
C THR A 172 12.94 -20.07 -7.70
N GLU A 173 12.44 -19.98 -6.47
CA GLU A 173 12.39 -21.15 -5.59
C GLU A 173 11.45 -22.24 -6.14
N ASN A 174 10.29 -21.87 -6.69
CA ASN A 174 9.39 -22.84 -7.32
C ASN A 174 10.03 -23.51 -8.55
N ILE A 175 10.88 -22.83 -9.32
CA ILE A 175 11.63 -23.46 -10.43
C ILE A 175 12.50 -24.59 -9.88
N LEU A 176 13.24 -24.31 -8.80
CA LEU A 176 14.13 -25.29 -8.20
C LEU A 176 13.36 -26.49 -7.65
N TYR A 177 12.34 -26.26 -6.82
CA TYR A 177 11.57 -27.37 -6.21
C TYR A 177 10.83 -28.22 -7.25
N LEU A 178 10.17 -27.58 -8.23
CA LEU A 178 9.42 -28.30 -9.26
C LEU A 178 10.35 -29.00 -10.25
N GLY A 179 11.50 -28.40 -10.58
CA GLY A 179 12.49 -29.02 -11.44
C GLY A 179 13.16 -30.23 -10.79
N THR A 180 13.49 -30.14 -9.49
CA THR A 180 14.03 -31.27 -8.73
C THR A 180 12.99 -32.39 -8.59
N ALA A 181 11.73 -32.04 -8.27
CA ALA A 181 10.64 -33.02 -8.20
C ALA A 181 10.44 -33.77 -9.53
N PHE A 182 10.53 -33.06 -10.66
CA PHE A 182 10.46 -33.67 -11.99
C PHE A 182 11.66 -34.60 -12.26
N GLY A 183 12.86 -34.21 -11.85
CA GLY A 183 14.03 -35.07 -11.92
C GLY A 183 13.84 -36.37 -11.14
N THR A 184 13.27 -36.28 -9.93
CA THR A 184 12.94 -37.46 -9.11
C THR A 184 11.94 -38.37 -9.81
N ASP A 185 10.86 -37.82 -10.36
CA ASP A 185 9.84 -38.60 -11.09
C ASP A 185 10.44 -39.34 -12.30
N GLN A 186 11.39 -38.72 -13.01
CA GLN A 186 12.10 -39.39 -14.12
C GLN A 186 12.97 -40.56 -13.65
N LEU A 187 13.51 -40.50 -12.43
CA LEU A 187 14.34 -41.56 -11.85
C LEU A 187 13.48 -42.70 -11.28
N THR A 188 12.33 -42.40 -10.67
CA THR A 188 11.45 -43.41 -10.08
C THR A 188 10.46 -44.02 -11.08
N GLY A 189 10.26 -43.36 -12.23
CA GLY A 189 9.27 -43.76 -13.23
C GLY A 189 7.85 -43.34 -12.88
N ASP A 190 7.66 -42.54 -11.83
CA ASP A 190 6.36 -42.02 -11.42
C ASP A 190 5.86 -40.97 -12.42
N SER A 191 4.56 -40.98 -12.71
CA SER A 191 3.97 -40.01 -13.65
C SER A 191 2.52 -39.68 -13.30
N GLY A 192 2.01 -38.60 -13.89
CA GLY A 192 0.64 -38.15 -13.68
C GLY A 192 0.39 -37.54 -12.31
N ILE A 193 -0.83 -37.68 -11.80
CA ILE A 193 -1.30 -37.01 -10.57
C ILE A 193 -0.64 -37.57 -9.30
N ALA A 194 -0.14 -38.80 -9.36
CA ALA A 194 0.58 -39.44 -8.25
C ALA A 194 2.07 -39.03 -8.15
N SER A 195 2.57 -38.27 -9.13
CA SER A 195 3.98 -37.87 -9.18
C SER A 195 4.37 -36.87 -8.08
N VAL A 196 5.65 -36.86 -7.70
CA VAL A 196 6.22 -35.90 -6.75
C VAL A 196 6.09 -34.48 -7.29
N THR A 197 6.20 -34.30 -8.61
CA THR A 197 5.98 -33.00 -9.27
C THR A 197 4.54 -32.52 -9.07
N ALA A 198 3.54 -33.37 -9.27
CA ALA A 198 2.14 -33.00 -9.09
C ALA A 198 1.83 -32.63 -7.63
N ALA A 199 2.34 -33.41 -6.67
CA ALA A 199 2.20 -33.11 -5.25
C ALA A 199 2.87 -31.78 -4.88
N THR A 200 4.12 -31.57 -5.34
CA THR A 200 4.88 -30.34 -5.10
C THR A 200 4.19 -29.13 -5.71
N PHE A 201 3.66 -29.26 -6.93
CA PHE A 201 2.87 -28.23 -7.59
C PHE A 201 1.62 -27.89 -6.80
N PHE A 202 0.86 -28.88 -6.37
CA PHE A 202 -0.37 -28.65 -5.61
C PHE A 202 -0.08 -27.91 -4.29
N VAL A 203 0.90 -28.38 -3.52
CA VAL A 203 1.28 -27.75 -2.25
C VAL A 203 1.76 -26.32 -2.47
N ARG A 204 2.71 -26.10 -3.40
CA ARG A 204 3.37 -24.80 -3.56
C ARG A 204 2.57 -23.79 -4.37
N VAL A 205 1.89 -24.23 -5.42
CA VAL A 205 1.21 -23.34 -6.38
C VAL A 205 -0.28 -23.19 -6.07
N VAL A 206 -0.94 -24.24 -5.57
CA VAL A 206 -2.40 -24.21 -5.31
C VAL A 206 -2.69 -23.88 -3.85
N MET A 207 -2.11 -24.63 -2.91
CA MET A 207 -2.38 -24.43 -1.48
C MET A 207 -1.63 -23.22 -0.91
N SER A 208 -0.36 -23.05 -1.25
CA SER A 208 0.51 -22.04 -0.62
C SER A 208 1.07 -20.94 -1.55
N PRO A 209 0.36 -20.47 -2.60
CA PRO A 209 0.91 -19.46 -3.52
C PRO A 209 1.23 -18.13 -2.83
N PHE A 210 0.55 -17.84 -1.72
CA PHE A 210 0.77 -16.63 -0.92
C PHE A 210 1.73 -16.84 0.25
N ALA A 211 2.44 -17.97 0.37
CA ALA A 211 3.25 -18.23 1.55
C ALA A 211 4.38 -17.22 1.78
N HIS A 212 5.35 -17.14 0.87
CA HIS A 212 6.40 -16.12 0.99
C HIS A 212 5.83 -14.70 1.03
N PRO A 213 4.84 -14.33 0.18
CA PRO A 213 4.23 -13.02 0.31
C PRO A 213 3.64 -12.75 1.71
N LEU A 214 2.98 -13.71 2.35
CA LEU A 214 2.40 -13.55 3.68
C LEU A 214 3.45 -13.34 4.78
N PHE A 215 4.64 -13.92 4.63
CA PHE A 215 5.76 -13.68 5.56
C PHE A 215 6.35 -12.29 5.34
N THR A 216 6.82 -12.01 4.12
CA THR A 216 7.58 -10.79 3.84
C THR A 216 6.74 -9.52 3.97
N VAL A 217 5.42 -9.58 3.73
CA VAL A 217 4.52 -8.43 3.93
C VAL A 217 4.49 -7.95 5.38
N LEU A 218 4.82 -8.77 6.38
CA LEU A 218 4.97 -8.32 7.76
C LEU A 218 6.12 -7.32 7.90
N THR A 219 7.24 -7.59 7.21
CA THR A 219 8.34 -6.63 7.05
C THR A 219 7.85 -5.36 6.35
N GLY A 220 7.07 -5.52 5.26
CA GLY A 220 6.44 -4.42 4.53
C GLY A 220 5.56 -3.53 5.40
N ILE A 221 4.73 -4.12 6.26
CA ILE A 221 3.89 -3.41 7.23
C ILE A 221 4.76 -2.63 8.22
N GLY A 222 5.84 -3.24 8.73
CA GLY A 222 6.80 -2.58 9.62
C GLY A 222 7.39 -1.31 9.00
N PHE A 223 7.83 -1.38 7.74
CA PHE A 223 8.27 -0.21 6.98
C PHE A 223 7.13 0.78 6.72
N GLY A 224 5.93 0.30 6.40
CA GLY A 224 4.73 1.10 6.18
C GLY A 224 4.37 1.98 7.37
N ILE A 225 4.35 1.41 8.58
CA ILE A 225 4.09 2.15 9.82
C ILE A 225 5.27 3.12 10.12
N ALA A 226 6.50 2.71 9.82
CA ALA A 226 7.67 3.59 9.96
C ALA A 226 7.63 4.80 9.01
N ALA A 227 7.01 4.67 7.84
CA ALA A 227 6.78 5.77 6.91
C ALA A 227 5.74 6.78 7.43
N LEU A 228 4.72 6.30 8.13
CA LEU A 228 3.67 7.13 8.75
C LEU A 228 4.14 7.86 10.03
N SER A 229 5.25 7.43 10.62
CA SER A 229 5.77 7.96 11.88
C SER A 229 6.51 9.30 11.68
N THR A 230 6.04 10.38 12.32
CA THR A 230 6.59 11.75 12.19
C THR A 230 7.67 12.08 13.22
N GLY A 231 8.74 12.75 12.77
CA GLY A 231 9.66 13.65 13.50
C GLY A 231 10.40 13.17 14.75
N ARG A 232 9.68 12.71 15.79
CA ARG A 232 10.22 12.59 17.17
C ARG A 232 10.48 11.17 17.66
N HIS A 233 10.23 10.15 16.85
CA HIS A 233 10.43 8.74 17.27
C HIS A 233 11.37 7.98 16.33
N ARG A 234 12.64 8.43 16.25
CA ARG A 234 13.69 7.74 15.46
C ARG A 234 13.82 6.26 15.84
N LEU A 235 13.73 5.96 17.14
CA LEU A 235 13.75 4.60 17.65
C LEU A 235 12.59 3.76 17.11
N ARG A 236 11.34 4.27 17.16
CA ARG A 236 10.18 3.54 16.59
C ARG A 236 10.33 3.29 15.09
N ARG A 237 10.89 4.23 14.34
CA ARG A 237 11.12 4.08 12.90
C ARG A 237 12.15 2.98 12.54
N ALA A 238 13.06 2.65 13.46
CA ALA A 238 14.01 1.56 13.30
C ALA A 238 13.47 0.24 13.85
N LEU A 239 12.78 0.27 14.99
CA LEU A 239 12.23 -0.92 15.64
C LEU A 239 11.05 -1.53 14.89
N LEU A 240 10.20 -0.72 14.23
CA LEU A 240 9.02 -1.23 13.52
C LEU A 240 9.38 -2.12 12.31
N PRO A 241 10.30 -1.73 11.40
CA PRO A 241 10.76 -2.63 10.35
C PRO A 241 11.44 -3.88 10.89
N LEU A 242 12.23 -3.75 11.96
CA LEU A 242 12.91 -4.89 12.58
C LEU A 242 11.91 -5.87 13.20
N ALA A 243 10.89 -5.38 13.90
CA ALA A 243 9.83 -6.22 14.45
C ALA A 243 9.05 -6.95 13.33
N GLY A 244 8.75 -6.24 12.23
CA GLY A 244 8.14 -6.85 11.05
C GLY A 244 9.01 -7.95 10.43
N LEU A 245 10.33 -7.74 10.37
CA LEU A 245 11.29 -8.71 9.88
C LEU A 245 11.39 -9.95 10.79
N LEU A 246 11.51 -9.76 12.10
CA LEU A 246 11.55 -10.85 13.06
C LEU A 246 10.26 -11.68 13.02
N LEU A 247 9.10 -11.02 12.86
CA LEU A 247 7.83 -11.72 12.71
C LEU A 247 7.77 -12.51 11.39
N ALA A 248 8.27 -11.94 10.28
CA ALA A 248 8.38 -12.64 9.01
C ALA A 248 9.26 -13.90 9.14
N MET A 249 10.43 -13.77 9.77
CA MET A 249 11.36 -14.87 10.02
C MET A 249 10.72 -15.97 10.87
N GLY A 250 10.06 -15.61 11.98
CA GLY A 250 9.40 -16.58 12.86
C GLY A 250 8.22 -17.28 12.18
N MET A 251 7.43 -16.53 11.40
CA MET A 251 6.30 -17.08 10.64
C MET A 251 6.78 -18.07 9.58
N HIS A 252 7.85 -17.73 8.87
CA HIS A 252 8.46 -18.57 7.86
C HIS A 252 9.15 -19.81 8.49
N ALA A 253 9.84 -19.64 9.61
CA ALA A 253 10.41 -20.74 10.37
C ALA A 253 9.36 -21.75 10.85
N LEU A 254 8.21 -21.26 11.34
CA LEU A 254 7.09 -22.12 11.72
C LEU A 254 6.51 -22.89 10.52
N TRP A 255 6.44 -22.25 9.35
CA TRP A 255 6.02 -22.90 8.11
C TRP A 255 7.01 -24.00 7.69
N ASN A 256 8.32 -23.71 7.65
CA ASN A 256 9.33 -24.71 7.30
C ASN A 256 9.39 -25.86 8.32
N GLY A 257 9.22 -25.54 9.61
CA GLY A 257 9.17 -26.53 10.68
C GLY A 257 7.93 -27.42 10.66
N SER A 258 6.88 -27.06 9.92
CA SER A 258 5.64 -27.85 9.85
C SER A 258 5.86 -29.26 9.31
N ALA A 259 6.86 -29.46 8.46
CA ALA A 259 7.23 -30.77 7.93
C ALA A 259 7.80 -31.70 9.01
N ALA A 260 8.28 -31.16 10.13
CA ALA A 260 8.83 -31.94 11.24
C ALA A 260 7.78 -32.35 12.29
N PHE A 261 6.53 -31.85 12.20
CA PHE A 261 5.48 -32.12 13.20
C PHE A 261 4.67 -33.41 12.93
N GLY A 262 5.21 -34.32 12.13
CA GLY A 262 4.57 -35.59 11.75
C GLY A 262 3.65 -35.48 10.53
N GLU A 263 2.92 -36.56 10.23
CA GLU A 263 2.14 -36.72 8.99
C GLU A 263 1.12 -35.59 8.74
N TYR A 264 0.47 -35.10 9.81
CA TYR A 264 -0.53 -34.03 9.75
C TYR A 264 0.03 -32.64 10.08
N GLY A 265 1.33 -32.53 10.37
CA GLY A 265 1.98 -31.30 10.81
C GLY A 265 1.79 -30.13 9.85
N PHE A 266 2.00 -30.39 8.55
CA PHE A 266 1.75 -29.43 7.49
C PHE A 266 0.31 -28.92 7.47
N PHE A 267 -0.68 -29.82 7.48
CA PHE A 267 -2.10 -29.45 7.43
C PHE A 267 -2.54 -28.70 8.69
N ALA A 268 -2.02 -29.06 9.86
CA ALA A 268 -2.29 -28.38 11.11
C ALA A 268 -1.77 -26.92 11.08
N VAL A 269 -0.51 -26.70 10.71
CA VAL A 269 0.06 -25.35 10.58
C VAL A 269 -0.67 -24.56 9.48
N TYR A 270 -0.99 -25.20 8.36
CA TYR A 270 -1.74 -24.55 7.29
C TYR A 270 -3.12 -24.06 7.76
N ALA A 271 -3.94 -24.93 8.35
CA ALA A 271 -5.30 -24.60 8.74
C ALA A 271 -5.36 -23.69 9.98
N ALA A 272 -4.55 -23.96 11.00
CA ALA A 272 -4.62 -23.26 12.28
C ALA A 272 -3.85 -21.93 12.29
N PHE A 273 -2.85 -21.77 11.41
CA PHE A 273 -1.98 -20.59 11.45
C PHE A 273 -1.94 -19.85 10.11
N MET A 274 -1.74 -20.54 8.98
CA MET A 274 -1.61 -19.90 7.68
C MET A 274 -2.91 -19.24 7.21
N VAL A 275 -4.02 -19.99 7.25
CA VAL A 275 -5.34 -19.49 6.83
C VAL A 275 -5.81 -18.31 7.69
N PRO A 276 -5.75 -18.35 9.04
CA PRO A 276 -6.10 -17.20 9.87
C PRO A 276 -5.20 -15.99 9.64
N SER A 277 -3.89 -16.19 9.49
CA SER A 277 -2.95 -15.09 9.23
C SER A 277 -3.23 -14.42 7.88
N PHE A 278 -3.51 -15.21 6.84
CA PHE A 278 -3.92 -14.69 5.53
C PHE A 278 -5.25 -13.94 5.60
N GLY A 279 -6.23 -14.47 6.34
CA GLY A 279 -7.52 -13.81 6.59
C GLY A 279 -7.36 -12.48 7.32
N LEU A 280 -6.55 -12.44 8.38
CA LEU A 280 -6.25 -11.24 9.16
C LEU A 280 -5.54 -10.18 8.31
N LEU A 281 -4.53 -10.57 7.52
CA LEU A 281 -3.84 -9.67 6.61
C LEU A 281 -4.81 -9.10 5.58
N THR A 282 -5.60 -9.96 4.94
CA THR A 282 -6.60 -9.55 3.94
C THR A 282 -7.60 -8.58 4.54
N TRP A 283 -8.11 -8.88 5.73
CA TRP A 283 -9.00 -7.99 6.48
C TRP A 283 -8.35 -6.64 6.79
N LEU A 284 -7.12 -6.64 7.35
CA LEU A 284 -6.39 -5.42 7.73
C LEU A 284 -6.18 -4.51 6.52
N VAL A 285 -5.83 -5.10 5.38
CA VAL A 285 -5.57 -4.33 4.17
C VAL A 285 -6.88 -3.80 3.56
N ILE A 286 -7.94 -4.61 3.48
CA ILE A 286 -9.25 -4.14 3.02
C ILE A 286 -9.74 -3.02 3.92
N TRP A 287 -9.63 -3.18 5.24
CA TRP A 287 -10.02 -2.17 6.22
C TRP A 287 -9.23 -0.86 6.07
N THR A 288 -7.91 -0.95 5.89
CA THR A 288 -7.04 0.21 5.67
C THR A 288 -7.44 0.96 4.40
N ARG A 289 -7.69 0.22 3.32
CA ARG A 289 -8.20 0.76 2.05
C ARG A 289 -9.56 1.42 2.19
N GLN A 290 -10.49 0.86 2.96
CA GLN A 290 -11.79 1.49 3.20
C GLN A 290 -11.64 2.79 4.02
N ARG A 291 -10.70 2.84 4.96
CA ARG A 291 -10.38 4.08 5.70
C ARG A 291 -9.77 5.16 4.82
N GLU A 292 -8.96 4.78 3.85
CA GLU A 292 -8.43 5.69 2.82
C GLU A 292 -9.53 6.29 1.97
N LEU A 293 -10.46 5.46 1.47
CA LEU A 293 -11.62 5.93 0.71
C LEU A 293 -12.55 6.81 1.57
N GLY A 294 -12.76 6.47 2.84
CA GLY A 294 -13.50 7.29 3.79
C GLY A 294 -12.84 8.65 4.05
N THR A 295 -11.51 8.72 4.00
CA THR A 295 -10.77 9.99 4.08
C THR A 295 -11.08 10.89 2.89
N VAL A 296 -11.08 10.32 1.69
CA VAL A 296 -11.42 11.06 0.46
C VAL A 296 -12.83 11.66 0.58
N ARG A 297 -13.81 10.88 1.07
CA ARG A 297 -15.18 11.37 1.29
C ARG A 297 -15.29 12.47 2.32
N ALA A 298 -14.46 12.44 3.37
CA ALA A 298 -14.52 13.39 4.46
C ALA A 298 -13.82 14.72 4.14
N GLU A 299 -12.75 14.70 3.35
CA GLU A 299 -11.90 15.88 3.14
C GLU A 299 -12.22 16.62 1.82
N LEU A 300 -12.72 15.93 0.79
CA LEU A 300 -13.06 16.54 -0.49
C LEU A 300 -14.25 17.53 -0.50
N PRO A 301 -15.28 17.42 0.37
CA PRO A 301 -16.39 18.38 0.40
C PRO A 301 -15.95 19.83 0.59
N ALA A 302 -14.83 20.08 1.28
CA ALA A 302 -14.31 21.43 1.43
C ALA A 302 -13.84 22.06 0.11
N TYR A 303 -13.40 21.24 -0.87
CA TYR A 303 -13.06 21.71 -2.21
C TYR A 303 -14.29 21.87 -3.12
N VAL A 304 -15.42 21.24 -2.77
CA VAL A 304 -16.72 21.54 -3.39
C VAL A 304 -17.17 22.93 -2.96
N MET A 305 -17.11 23.23 -1.66
CA MET A 305 -17.46 24.57 -1.15
C MET A 305 -16.57 25.68 -1.72
N ALA A 306 -15.29 25.37 -1.98
CA ALA A 306 -14.35 26.30 -2.61
C ALA A 306 -14.48 26.36 -4.16
N GLY A 307 -15.43 25.64 -4.76
CA GLY A 307 -15.72 25.68 -6.20
C GLY A 307 -14.78 24.86 -7.11
N TRP A 308 -13.85 24.10 -6.54
CA TRP A 308 -12.91 23.28 -7.32
C TRP A 308 -13.55 21.98 -7.85
N LEU A 309 -14.45 21.38 -7.06
CA LEU A 309 -15.10 20.10 -7.35
C LEU A 309 -16.63 20.22 -7.41
N THR A 310 -17.29 19.32 -8.13
CA THR A 310 -18.75 19.23 -8.16
C THR A 310 -19.27 18.37 -7.00
N PRO A 311 -20.53 18.53 -6.55
CA PRO A 311 -21.08 17.77 -5.43
C PRO A 311 -21.09 16.24 -5.63
N ALA A 312 -21.10 15.77 -6.88
CA ALA A 312 -21.10 14.34 -7.20
C ALA A 312 -19.70 13.70 -7.09
N GLU A 313 -18.63 14.49 -7.23
CA GLU A 313 -17.26 13.98 -7.31
C GLU A 313 -16.77 13.34 -5.99
N PRO A 314 -16.96 13.92 -4.79
CA PRO A 314 -16.52 13.29 -3.55
C PRO A 314 -17.11 11.88 -3.34
N TYR A 315 -18.38 11.68 -3.73
CA TYR A 315 -19.05 10.40 -3.63
C TYR A 315 -18.42 9.35 -4.58
N ALA A 316 -18.25 9.72 -5.86
CA ALA A 316 -17.64 8.84 -6.86
C ALA A 316 -16.18 8.53 -6.52
N LEU A 317 -15.41 9.54 -6.12
CA LEU A 317 -14.01 9.41 -5.71
C LEU A 317 -13.88 8.59 -4.42
N GLY A 318 -14.87 8.60 -3.54
CA GLY A 318 -14.90 7.77 -2.34
C GLY A 318 -15.26 6.29 -2.59
N SER A 319 -15.56 5.87 -3.82
CA SER A 319 -16.02 4.51 -4.13
C SER A 319 -15.20 3.86 -5.24
N MET A 320 -14.60 2.70 -4.97
CA MET A 320 -13.82 1.99 -5.98
C MET A 320 -14.66 1.43 -7.12
N ARG A 321 -15.94 1.12 -6.85
CA ARG A 321 -16.91 0.74 -7.87
C ARG A 321 -17.18 1.93 -8.80
N ALA A 322 -17.43 3.11 -8.24
CA ALA A 322 -17.69 4.32 -9.01
C ALA A 322 -16.45 4.73 -9.84
N ARG A 323 -15.25 4.76 -9.24
CA ARG A 323 -13.99 4.99 -9.97
C ARG A 323 -13.81 4.03 -11.17
N ARG A 324 -14.13 2.74 -11.00
CA ARG A 324 -14.07 1.76 -12.10
C ARG A 324 -15.07 2.11 -13.22
N ILE A 325 -16.29 2.47 -12.87
CA ILE A 325 -17.34 2.88 -13.84
C ILE A 325 -16.92 4.15 -14.56
N ALA A 326 -16.38 5.15 -13.84
CA ALA A 326 -15.90 6.40 -14.42
C ALA A 326 -14.80 6.14 -15.46
N ARG A 327 -13.77 5.36 -15.11
CA ARG A 327 -12.70 5.01 -16.06
C ARG A 327 -13.21 4.19 -17.25
N GLN A 328 -14.20 3.32 -17.06
CA GLN A 328 -14.80 2.55 -18.15
C GLN A 328 -15.63 3.44 -19.08
N TYR A 329 -16.38 4.38 -18.51
CA TYR A 329 -17.12 5.40 -19.27
C TYR A 329 -16.14 6.25 -20.10
N ALA A 330 -15.09 6.78 -19.48
CA ALA A 330 -14.05 7.55 -20.17
C ALA A 330 -13.33 6.71 -21.24
N ARG A 331 -13.09 5.41 -21.00
CA ARG A 331 -12.51 4.51 -22.00
C ARG A 331 -13.37 4.37 -23.25
N ARG A 332 -14.69 4.34 -23.08
CA ARG A 332 -15.65 4.20 -24.19
C ARG A 332 -15.78 5.48 -25.01
N HIS A 333 -15.74 6.65 -24.36
CA HIS A 333 -15.99 7.94 -25.03
C HIS A 333 -14.72 8.67 -25.48
N ALA A 334 -13.61 8.51 -24.77
CA ALA A 334 -12.34 9.22 -24.99
C ALA A 334 -11.13 8.27 -25.08
N GLY A 335 -11.38 6.98 -25.30
CA GLY A 335 -10.33 5.98 -25.52
C GLY A 335 -9.45 5.70 -24.31
N LYS A 336 -8.31 5.02 -24.56
CA LYS A 336 -7.35 4.64 -23.50
C LYS A 336 -6.76 5.87 -22.80
N GLU A 337 -6.58 6.98 -23.52
CA GLU A 337 -6.03 8.22 -22.97
C GLU A 337 -7.02 8.91 -22.04
N GLY A 338 -8.31 8.96 -22.39
CA GLY A 338 -9.36 9.44 -21.49
C GLY A 338 -9.43 8.65 -20.19
N ALA A 339 -9.35 7.31 -20.26
CA ALA A 339 -9.31 6.47 -19.06
C ALA A 339 -8.08 6.76 -18.16
N ARG A 340 -6.92 7.05 -18.77
CA ARG A 340 -5.70 7.45 -18.05
C ARG A 340 -5.83 8.85 -17.45
N ALA A 341 -6.48 9.80 -18.14
CA ALA A 341 -6.74 11.14 -17.63
C ALA A 341 -7.65 11.09 -16.39
N VAL A 342 -8.74 10.31 -16.43
CA VAL A 342 -9.61 10.09 -15.26
C VAL A 342 -8.86 9.42 -14.11
N ALA A 343 -8.03 8.41 -14.38
CA ALA A 343 -7.21 7.79 -13.34
C ALA A 343 -6.22 8.79 -12.68
N ARG A 344 -5.61 9.68 -13.47
CA ARG A 344 -4.75 10.75 -12.96
C ARG A 344 -5.53 11.77 -12.12
N TYR A 345 -6.74 12.13 -12.54
CA TYR A 345 -7.63 13.00 -11.77
C TYR A 345 -7.99 12.37 -10.41
N GLU A 346 -8.38 11.09 -10.40
CA GLU A 346 -8.68 10.33 -9.18
C GLU A 346 -7.48 10.29 -8.21
N ALA A 347 -6.27 10.08 -8.74
CA ALA A 347 -5.03 10.07 -7.95
C ALA A 347 -4.70 11.46 -7.39
N CYS A 348 -4.85 12.52 -8.18
CA CYS A 348 -4.65 13.90 -7.72
C CYS A 348 -5.65 14.27 -6.62
N ALA A 349 -6.93 13.94 -6.79
CA ALA A 349 -7.97 14.24 -5.80
C ALA A 349 -7.73 13.47 -4.50
N THR A 350 -7.30 12.21 -4.61
CA THR A 350 -6.91 11.38 -3.46
C THR A 350 -5.71 11.99 -2.73
N SER A 351 -4.68 12.43 -3.48
CA SER A 351 -3.49 13.11 -2.94
C SER A 351 -3.85 14.40 -2.21
N VAL A 352 -4.74 15.23 -2.77
CA VAL A 352 -5.23 16.47 -2.14
C VAL A 352 -5.96 16.16 -0.84
N ALA A 353 -6.86 15.16 -0.83
CA ALA A 353 -7.58 14.76 0.38
C ALA A 353 -6.62 14.31 1.50
N PHE A 354 -5.60 13.51 1.17
CA PHE A 354 -4.59 13.09 2.15
C PHE A 354 -3.68 14.23 2.61
N LEU A 355 -3.29 15.12 1.69
CA LEU A 355 -2.53 16.31 2.02
C LEU A 355 -3.31 17.17 3.02
N ARG A 356 -4.57 17.50 2.74
CA ARG A 356 -5.47 18.24 3.63
C ARG A 356 -5.63 17.57 4.99
N ARG A 357 -5.86 16.25 5.04
CA ARG A 357 -5.95 15.52 6.31
C ARG A 357 -4.67 15.62 7.14
N ARG A 358 -3.49 15.60 6.50
CA ARG A 358 -2.21 15.82 7.17
C ARG A 358 -2.10 17.25 7.71
N GLY A 359 -2.51 18.25 6.92
CA GLY A 359 -2.58 19.64 7.36
C GLY A 359 -3.48 19.85 8.57
N ARG A 360 -4.72 19.32 8.53
CA ARG A 360 -5.69 19.38 9.64
C ARG A 360 -5.17 18.74 10.93
N ARG A 361 -4.28 17.74 10.82
CA ARG A 361 -3.65 17.07 11.96
C ARG A 361 -2.37 17.75 12.44
N GLY A 362 -2.04 18.94 11.94
CA GLY A 362 -0.81 19.66 12.29
C GLY A 362 0.46 18.97 11.78
N ARG A 363 0.34 18.12 10.75
CA ARG A 363 1.45 17.36 10.13
C ARG A 363 1.74 17.80 8.70
N ALA A 364 1.34 19.02 8.33
CA ALA A 364 1.72 19.63 7.06
C ALA A 364 3.23 19.93 7.06
N GLY A 365 3.91 19.60 5.96
CA GLY A 365 5.27 20.08 5.72
C GLY A 365 5.27 21.55 5.29
N ALA A 366 6.45 22.19 5.27
CA ALA A 366 6.60 23.57 4.77
C ALA A 366 6.08 23.74 3.33
N ASP A 367 6.18 22.68 2.52
CA ASP A 367 5.75 22.68 1.12
C ASP A 367 4.24 22.43 0.93
N PHE A 368 3.44 22.41 2.00
CA PHE A 368 2.01 22.05 1.95
C PHE A 368 1.24 22.88 0.91
N ALA A 369 1.36 24.21 0.96
CA ALA A 369 0.63 25.10 0.06
C ALA A 369 1.06 24.93 -1.42
N VAL A 370 2.36 24.71 -1.65
CA VAL A 370 2.91 24.49 -3.00
C VAL A 370 2.41 23.17 -3.57
N GLN A 371 2.42 22.10 -2.77
CA GLN A 371 1.92 20.79 -3.18
C GLN A 371 0.41 20.81 -3.41
N GLU A 372 -0.34 21.48 -2.54
CA GLU A 372 -1.79 21.60 -2.68
C GLU A 372 -2.15 22.33 -3.97
N ARG A 373 -1.49 23.47 -4.25
CA ARG A 373 -1.71 24.22 -5.49
C ARG A 373 -1.37 23.41 -6.73
N ALA A 374 -0.22 22.74 -6.77
CA ALA A 374 0.18 21.92 -7.91
C ALA A 374 -0.82 20.79 -8.21
N LEU A 375 -1.39 20.18 -7.16
CA LEU A 375 -2.41 19.15 -7.32
C LEU A 375 -3.76 19.71 -7.77
N LEU A 376 -4.16 20.89 -7.27
CA LEU A 376 -5.38 21.57 -7.71
C LEU A 376 -5.28 22.03 -9.18
N ASP A 377 -4.13 22.55 -9.60
CA ASP A 377 -3.87 22.90 -10.99
C ASP A 377 -3.96 21.66 -11.89
N ALA A 378 -3.40 20.53 -11.46
CA ALA A 378 -3.51 19.26 -12.18
C ALA A 378 -4.96 18.76 -12.29
N LEU A 379 -5.77 18.90 -11.23
CA LEU A 379 -7.20 18.59 -11.26
C LEU A 379 -7.92 19.50 -12.25
N TRP A 380 -7.63 20.81 -12.23
CA TRP A 380 -8.23 21.79 -13.11
C TRP A 380 -8.01 21.43 -14.58
N HIS A 381 -6.80 21.03 -14.96
CA HIS A 381 -6.48 20.63 -16.34
C HIS A 381 -7.14 19.33 -16.80
N LEU A 382 -7.48 18.42 -15.87
CA LEU A 382 -8.06 17.12 -16.20
C LEU A 382 -9.60 17.08 -16.05
N ARG A 383 -10.21 18.17 -15.58
CA ARG A 383 -11.63 18.22 -15.18
C ARG A 383 -12.60 17.91 -16.32
N ASP A 384 -12.31 18.37 -17.54
CA ASP A 384 -13.27 18.30 -18.66
C ASP A 384 -13.49 16.85 -19.10
N LEU A 385 -12.46 16.01 -18.98
CA LEU A 385 -12.53 14.56 -19.23
C LEU A 385 -13.06 13.79 -18.01
N ALA A 386 -12.76 14.26 -16.78
CA ALA A 386 -13.06 13.53 -15.55
C ALA A 386 -14.47 13.75 -15.02
N ARG A 387 -14.99 14.99 -15.05
CA ARG A 387 -16.29 15.36 -14.47
C ARG A 387 -17.46 14.57 -15.07
N PRO A 388 -17.64 14.49 -16.41
CA PRO A 388 -18.76 13.74 -16.98
C PRO A 388 -18.72 12.25 -16.60
N ALA A 389 -17.52 11.69 -16.55
CA ALA A 389 -17.29 10.29 -16.18
C ALA A 389 -17.61 10.03 -14.70
N LEU A 390 -17.20 10.93 -13.80
CA LEU A 390 -17.45 10.82 -12.37
C LEU A 390 -18.92 11.06 -12.03
N GLU A 391 -19.59 11.98 -12.72
CA GLU A 391 -21.04 12.20 -12.58
C GLU A 391 -21.85 10.99 -13.04
N HIS A 392 -21.50 10.42 -14.20
CA HIS A 392 -22.13 9.19 -14.68
C HIS A 392 -21.92 8.05 -13.66
N ALA A 393 -20.72 7.91 -13.13
CA ALA A 393 -20.42 6.91 -12.11
C ALA A 393 -21.16 7.15 -10.79
N ALA A 394 -21.28 8.40 -10.34
CA ALA A 394 -22.04 8.76 -9.16
C ALA A 394 -23.51 8.37 -9.32
N ARG A 395 -24.13 8.70 -10.47
CA ARG A 395 -25.52 8.29 -10.78
C ARG A 395 -25.68 6.77 -10.84
N ALA A 396 -24.73 6.07 -11.48
CA ALA A 396 -24.78 4.61 -11.63
C ALA A 396 -24.51 3.83 -10.32
N THR A 397 -23.98 4.48 -9.29
CA THR A 397 -23.67 3.84 -7.99
C THR A 397 -24.45 4.39 -6.82
N ALA A 398 -25.22 5.46 -7.02
CA ALA A 398 -26.13 6.00 -6.02
C ALA A 398 -27.09 4.88 -5.54
N PRO A 399 -27.36 4.79 -4.23
CA PRO A 399 -28.43 3.93 -3.75
C PRO A 399 -29.73 4.32 -4.45
N PRO A 400 -30.61 3.36 -4.78
CA PRO A 400 -31.92 3.70 -5.32
C PRO A 400 -32.61 4.65 -4.33
N PRO A 401 -33.34 5.67 -4.82
CA PRO A 401 -34.12 6.52 -3.94
C PRO A 401 -35.02 5.62 -3.10
N VAL A 402 -34.97 5.76 -1.77
CA VAL A 402 -35.94 5.13 -0.89
C VAL A 402 -37.32 5.55 -1.38
N PRO A 403 -38.23 4.62 -1.74
CA PRO A 403 -39.57 5.01 -2.14
C PRO A 403 -40.18 5.79 -0.97
N SER A 404 -40.48 7.06 -1.19
CA SER A 404 -41.33 7.81 -0.29
C SER A 404 -42.72 7.20 -0.43
N TRP A 405 -43.01 6.14 0.33
CA TRP A 405 -44.39 5.77 0.57
C TRP A 405 -45.04 6.99 1.21
N ALA A 406 -46.07 7.48 0.54
CA ALA A 406 -46.73 8.72 0.85
C ALA A 406 -47.17 8.74 2.32
N TYR A 407 -46.72 9.74 3.07
CA TYR A 407 -47.52 10.22 4.19
C TYR A 407 -48.87 10.68 3.60
N PRO A 408 -50.03 10.18 4.06
CA PRO A 408 -51.31 10.63 3.55
C PRO A 408 -51.48 12.11 3.92
N TYR A 409 -51.39 12.98 2.93
CA TYR A 409 -51.69 14.40 3.11
C TYR A 409 -53.20 14.55 3.22
N GLY A 410 -53.71 14.55 4.46
CA GLY A 410 -55.05 15.04 4.75
C GLY A 410 -55.06 16.57 4.69
N GLY A 411 -55.99 17.12 3.91
CA GLY A 411 -56.44 18.50 4.06
C GLY A 411 -55.96 19.47 2.99
N THR A 412 -56.73 19.60 1.92
CA THR A 412 -56.73 20.77 1.03
C THR A 412 -57.87 21.72 1.38
N HIS A 413 -57.52 23.02 1.38
CA HIS A 413 -58.36 24.21 1.16
C HIS A 413 -58.95 24.96 2.37
N GLY A 414 -58.36 26.14 2.60
CA GLY A 414 -58.96 27.30 3.25
C GLY A 414 -58.10 28.54 2.98
N ALA A 415 -58.61 29.47 2.18
CA ALA A 415 -57.93 30.66 1.68
C ALA A 415 -58.16 31.90 2.56
N TYR A 416 -57.31 32.92 2.33
CA TYR A 416 -57.40 34.35 2.74
C TYR A 416 -57.10 34.75 4.20
N GLY A 417 -56.37 35.88 4.35
CA GLY A 417 -56.61 36.84 5.44
C GLY A 417 -55.41 37.28 6.29
N THR A 418 -54.88 38.45 5.93
CA THR A 418 -54.23 39.52 6.72
C THR A 418 -54.34 39.59 8.26
N HIS A 419 -53.27 40.15 8.87
CA HIS A 419 -53.13 40.91 10.14
C HIS A 419 -53.31 40.20 11.51
N GLY A 420 -52.40 40.53 12.45
CA GLY A 420 -52.69 40.49 13.90
C GLY A 420 -51.54 40.04 14.81
N ALA A 421 -51.12 40.93 15.72
CA ALA A 421 -50.12 40.70 16.76
C ALA A 421 -50.73 40.19 18.08
N TYR A 422 -49.85 39.64 18.95
CA TYR A 422 -50.00 39.34 20.40
C TYR A 422 -50.80 38.10 20.87
N GLY A 423 -50.21 37.34 21.81
CA GLY A 423 -50.94 36.54 22.80
C GLY A 423 -50.29 35.21 23.25
N LEU A 424 -49.72 35.19 24.45
CA LEU A 424 -49.31 33.98 25.20
C LEU A 424 -50.49 33.07 25.57
N ARG A 425 -50.32 31.72 25.60
CA ARG A 425 -50.26 30.90 26.86
C ARG A 425 -50.15 29.38 26.65
N ALA A 426 -49.17 28.82 27.37
CA ALA A 426 -49.18 27.63 28.23
C ALA A 426 -49.72 26.27 27.72
N ALA A 427 -48.79 25.32 27.56
CA ALA A 427 -49.05 23.88 27.68
C ALA A 427 -48.66 23.40 29.11
N SER A 428 -49.59 22.71 29.77
CA SER A 428 -49.45 22.04 31.06
C SER A 428 -48.82 20.65 30.92
N GLY A 429 -47.83 20.32 31.78
CA GLY A 429 -47.10 19.04 31.84
C GLY A 429 -47.93 17.84 32.37
N PRO A 430 -47.31 16.67 32.68
CA PRO A 430 -46.50 16.59 33.92
C PRO A 430 -45.27 15.63 33.95
N HIS A 431 -44.31 16.02 34.82
CA HIS A 431 -43.49 15.24 35.78
C HIS A 431 -42.44 14.19 35.38
N ALA A 432 -41.17 14.52 35.67
CA ALA A 432 -40.20 13.72 36.47
C ALA A 432 -39.07 14.65 37.03
N PRO A 433 -38.40 14.32 38.16
CA PRO A 433 -37.99 15.31 39.18
C PRO A 433 -36.55 15.88 39.08
N GLN A 434 -36.38 17.12 39.54
CA GLN A 434 -35.12 17.81 39.91
C GLN A 434 -34.74 17.49 41.38
N VAL A 435 -33.52 17.65 41.92
CA VAL A 435 -32.65 18.86 42.05
C VAL A 435 -31.26 18.44 42.68
N PRO A 436 -30.26 19.31 43.00
CA PRO A 436 -29.52 20.33 42.22
C PRO A 436 -27.96 20.27 42.40
N TYR A 437 -27.18 20.83 41.47
CA TYR A 437 -26.02 21.67 41.85
C TYR A 437 -25.67 22.69 40.75
N ALA A 438 -25.23 23.85 41.19
CA ALA A 438 -25.10 25.08 40.43
C ALA A 438 -23.70 25.31 39.83
N THR A 439 -23.66 26.27 38.89
CA THR A 439 -22.62 27.29 38.62
C THR A 439 -21.88 27.29 37.26
N GLN A 440 -22.10 28.44 36.58
CA GLN A 440 -21.20 29.28 35.77
C GLN A 440 -20.70 28.80 34.38
N ALA A 441 -21.20 29.50 33.36
CA ALA A 441 -20.63 29.60 32.02
C ALA A 441 -19.58 30.73 31.95
N PRO A 442 -18.46 30.59 31.20
CA PRO A 442 -17.49 31.66 31.01
C PRO A 442 -17.85 32.61 29.86
N HIS A 443 -17.74 33.91 30.15
CA HIS A 443 -17.81 35.04 29.21
C HIS A 443 -16.68 35.01 28.16
N TYR A 444 -17.01 35.36 26.91
CA TYR A 444 -16.05 35.76 25.87
C TYR A 444 -16.06 37.29 25.70
N PRO A 445 -14.91 37.99 25.61
CA PRO A 445 -14.88 39.43 25.36
C PRO A 445 -15.06 39.76 23.87
N TYR A 446 -15.90 40.77 23.62
CA TYR A 446 -16.18 41.41 22.35
C TYR A 446 -15.07 42.40 21.96
N VAL A 447 -14.58 42.34 20.73
CA VAL A 447 -13.57 43.27 20.16
C VAL A 447 -14.28 44.29 19.26
N PRO A 448 -14.16 45.61 19.49
CA PRO A 448 -14.82 46.62 18.67
C PRO A 448 -14.09 46.92 17.33
N PRO A 449 -14.80 47.42 16.31
CA PRO A 449 -14.25 47.59 14.96
C PRO A 449 -13.43 48.88 14.78
N TYR A 450 -12.44 48.76 13.89
CA TYR A 450 -11.45 49.74 13.45
C TYR A 450 -12.06 51.05 12.88
N GLN A 451 -11.58 52.21 13.32
CA GLN A 451 -11.87 53.52 12.71
C GLN A 451 -10.83 53.88 11.61
N PRO A 452 -11.22 54.62 10.54
CA PRO A 452 -10.32 55.00 9.45
C PRO A 452 -9.49 56.27 9.77
N TYR A 453 -8.27 56.30 9.22
CA TYR A 453 -7.24 57.34 9.32
C TYR A 453 -7.70 58.74 8.83
N ALA A 454 -7.29 59.79 9.57
CA ALA A 454 -7.37 61.20 9.16
C ALA A 454 -6.09 61.65 8.41
N PRO A 455 -6.16 62.66 7.52
CA PRO A 455 -5.03 63.06 6.66
C PRO A 455 -4.03 64.00 7.36
N PRO A 456 -2.79 64.15 6.85
CA PRO A 456 -1.76 64.97 7.47
C PRO A 456 -1.93 66.47 7.15
N GLY A 457 -1.76 67.31 8.17
CA GLY A 457 -1.75 68.78 8.06
C GLY A 457 -0.45 69.34 7.45
N PRO A 458 -0.46 70.60 6.98
CA PRO A 458 0.61 71.16 6.16
C PRO A 458 1.79 71.71 6.98
N HIS A 459 2.94 71.72 6.32
CA HIS A 459 4.24 72.19 6.78
C HIS A 459 4.37 73.72 6.92
N ARG A 460 5.32 74.12 7.79
CA ARG A 460 6.26 75.27 7.76
C ARG A 460 5.84 76.60 8.40
N PRO A 461 6.81 77.50 8.73
CA PRO A 461 8.27 77.47 8.49
C PRO A 461 9.12 76.86 9.61
#